data_AF-A0A7J2IR60-F1
#
_entry.id   AF-A0A7J2IR60-F1
#
_cell.length_a   1.000
_cell.length_b   1.000
_cell.length_c   1.000
_cell.angle_alpha   90.00
_cell.angle_beta   90.00
_cell.angle_gamma   90.00
#
_symmetry.space_group_name_H-M   'P 1'
#
loop_
_entity.id
_entity.type
_entity.pdbx_description
1 polymer ?
#
loop_
_entity_poly.entity_id
_entity_poly.type
_entity_poly.pdbx_seq_one_letter_code
_entity_poly.pdbx_strand_id
1 'polypeptide(L)'
;ATTWEENIETRRKLIRREEKRKGLLRDKAYIRYTYRLTTINHKKTSVNAEIIDQIPVAKDPEIEVSLEKVSIEPVETNMGILKWKFEIKPEEKKEVEYTFIVKFPPDYEIANLP
;
A
#
# COMPACT_ATOMS: atom_id res chain seq x y z
N ALA A 1 3.05 5.72 4.98
CA ALA A 1 2.28 5.33 6.16
C ALA A 1 2.52 6.28 7.31
N THR A 2 1.50 6.50 8.14
CA THR A 2 1.52 7.39 9.29
C THR A 2 0.67 6.82 10.43
N THR A 3 0.87 7.36 11.63
CA THR A 3 0.08 7.10 12.85
C THR A 3 0.05 8.38 13.69
N TRP A 4 -0.97 8.52 14.52
CA TRP A 4 -1.09 9.63 15.49
C TRP A 4 -0.44 9.31 16.85
N GLU A 5 0.01 8.07 17.03
CA GLU A 5 0.68 7.64 18.25
C GLU A 5 2.14 8.12 18.31
N GLU A 6 2.47 8.88 19.35
CA GLU A 6 3.86 9.29 19.62
C GLU A 6 4.76 8.08 19.86
N ASN A 7 6.05 8.17 19.50
CA ASN A 7 7.03 7.09 19.69
C ASN A 7 6.66 5.73 19.04
N ILE A 8 5.75 5.75 18.07
CA ILE A 8 5.50 4.63 17.17
C ILE A 8 6.12 4.93 15.83
N GLU A 9 7.08 4.11 15.44
CA GLU A 9 7.75 4.27 14.17
C GLU A 9 7.01 3.52 13.07
N THR A 10 6.73 4.20 11.96
CA THR A 10 6.17 3.58 10.75
C THR A 10 7.10 3.77 9.56
N ARG A 11 7.43 2.69 8.86
CA ARG A 11 8.24 2.72 7.63
C ARG A 11 7.52 2.01 6.49
N ARG A 12 7.50 2.62 5.31
CA ARG A 12 7.02 2.00 4.07
C ARG A 12 8.21 1.72 3.16
N LYS A 13 8.37 0.47 2.69
CA LYS A 13 9.45 0.07 1.77
C LYS A 13 8.86 -0.59 0.52
N LEU A 14 9.28 -0.15 -0.66
CA LEU A 14 8.98 -0.84 -1.91
C LEU A 14 9.75 -2.17 -1.93
N ILE A 15 9.01 -3.28 -2.00
CA ILE A 15 9.58 -4.63 -2.07
C ILE A 15 9.72 -5.10 -3.50
N ARG A 16 8.70 -4.82 -4.32
CA ARG A 16 8.67 -5.25 -5.72
C ARG A 16 7.92 -4.24 -6.58
N ARG A 17 8.46 -4.00 -7.77
CA ARG A 17 7.77 -3.31 -8.86
C ARG A 17 7.80 -4.21 -10.09
N GLU A 18 6.63 -4.53 -10.62
CA GLU A 18 6.51 -5.26 -11.89
C GLU A 18 5.79 -4.38 -12.90
N GLU A 19 6.20 -4.46 -14.15
CA GLU A 19 5.58 -3.70 -15.22
C GLU A 19 5.43 -4.58 -16.45
N LYS A 20 4.21 -4.59 -17.02
CA LYS A 20 3.92 -5.24 -18.30
C LYS A 20 3.41 -4.18 -19.26
N ARG A 21 4.27 -3.76 -20.18
CA ARG A 21 3.89 -2.95 -21.34
C ARG A 21 3.75 -3.87 -22.55
N LYS A 22 2.57 -3.84 -23.17
CA LYS A 22 2.24 -4.32 -24.54
C LYS A 22 2.98 -5.61 -25.00
N GLY A 23 2.31 -6.75 -24.88
CA GLY A 23 2.59 -7.94 -25.71
C GLY A 23 1.64 -8.00 -26.91
N LEU A 24 1.84 -8.94 -27.84
CA LEU A 24 1.05 -9.12 -29.08
C LEU A 24 -0.50 -9.22 -28.91
N LEU A 25 -1.01 -9.29 -27.70
CA LEU A 25 -2.44 -9.40 -27.37
C LEU A 25 -2.94 -8.11 -26.71
N ARG A 26 -4.20 -7.74 -26.98
CA ARG A 26 -4.94 -6.54 -26.53
C ARG A 26 -5.14 -6.42 -25.00
N ASP A 27 -4.31 -7.04 -24.17
CA ASP A 27 -4.39 -6.89 -22.72
C ASP A 27 -4.03 -5.45 -22.29
N LYS A 28 -4.74 -4.90 -21.29
CA LYS A 28 -4.35 -3.63 -20.66
C LYS A 28 -2.91 -3.72 -20.10
N ALA A 29 -2.15 -2.64 -20.25
CA ALA A 29 -0.85 -2.53 -19.59
C ALA A 29 -1.05 -2.40 -18.08
N TYR A 30 -0.06 -2.83 -17.30
CA TYR A 30 -0.13 -2.66 -15.85
C TYR A 30 1.23 -2.42 -15.20
N ILE A 31 1.18 -1.80 -14.02
CA ILE A 31 2.29 -1.73 -13.08
C ILE A 31 1.79 -2.24 -11.72
N ARG A 32 2.47 -3.22 -11.14
CA ARG A 32 2.23 -3.70 -9.78
C ARG A 32 3.28 -3.17 -8.82
N TYR A 33 2.83 -2.79 -7.64
CA TYR A 33 3.67 -2.37 -6.54
C TYR A 33 3.37 -3.23 -5.32
N THR A 34 4.39 -3.89 -4.78
CA THR A 34 4.32 -4.56 -3.49
C THR A 34 5.09 -3.72 -2.49
N TYR A 35 4.41 -3.23 -1.46
CA TYR A 35 5.00 -2.50 -0.35
C TYR A 35 4.96 -3.33 0.92
N ARG A 36 6.00 -3.17 1.74
CA ARG A 36 6.00 -3.61 3.13
C ARG A 36 5.92 -2.39 4.03
N LEU A 37 4.88 -2.38 4.85
CA LEU A 37 4.71 -1.48 5.96
C LEU A 37 5.23 -2.15 7.22
N THR A 38 6.14 -1.47 7.92
CA THR A 38 6.68 -1.89 9.21
C THR A 38 6.26 -0.87 10.25
N THR A 39 5.69 -1.35 11.36
CA THR A 39 5.39 -0.53 12.54
C THR A 39 6.12 -1.08 13.75
N ILE A 40 6.81 -0.22 14.51
CA ILE A 40 7.56 -0.60 15.71
C ILE A 40 7.10 0.28 16.87
N ASN A 41 6.79 -0.35 18.00
CA ASN A 41 6.46 0.37 19.22
C ASN A 41 7.72 0.57 20.08
N HIS A 42 8.18 1.82 20.20
CA HIS A 42 9.33 2.19 21.04
C HIS A 42 8.90 2.64 22.46
N LYS A 43 7.61 2.50 22.81
CA LYS A 43 7.11 2.72 24.17
C LYS A 43 7.40 1.50 25.04
N LYS A 44 7.49 1.73 26.36
CA LYS A 44 7.59 0.67 27.37
C LYS A 44 6.25 -0.02 27.69
N THR A 45 5.16 0.38 27.03
CA THR A 45 3.80 -0.15 27.22
C THR A 45 3.18 -0.56 25.89
N SER A 46 2.23 -1.51 25.92
CA SER A 46 1.41 -1.82 24.74
C SER A 46 0.62 -0.60 24.29
N VAL A 47 0.37 -0.49 22.99
CA VAL A 47 -0.42 0.57 22.37
C VAL A 47 -1.44 -0.02 21.40
N ASN A 48 -2.62 0.59 21.30
CA ASN A 48 -3.56 0.34 20.21
C ASN A 48 -3.37 1.44 19.15
N ALA A 49 -2.59 1.17 18.12
CA ALA A 49 -2.25 2.15 17.09
C ALA A 49 -3.11 1.97 15.84
N GLU A 50 -3.57 3.09 15.29
CA GLU A 50 -4.15 3.15 13.95
C GLU A 50 -3.08 3.53 12.95
N ILE A 51 -2.81 2.63 11.99
CA ILE A 51 -1.79 2.84 10.95
C ILE A 51 -2.49 3.08 9.63
N ILE A 52 -2.15 4.18 8.98
CA ILE A 52 -2.76 4.61 7.73
C ILE A 52 -1.70 4.61 6.63
N ASP A 53 -2.00 4.04 5.48
CA ASP A 53 -1.23 4.22 4.25
C ASP A 53 -2.17 4.53 3.08
N GLN A 54 -1.60 4.90 1.94
CA GLN A 54 -2.38 5.24 0.75
C GLN A 54 -1.82 4.60 -0.51
N ILE A 55 -2.73 4.19 -1.39
CA ILE A 55 -2.45 3.83 -2.77
C ILE A 55 -2.98 4.92 -3.70
N PRO A 56 -2.48 5.03 -4.94
CA PRO A 56 -2.96 6.02 -5.89
C PRO A 56 -4.47 5.89 -6.14
N VAL A 57 -5.13 7.03 -6.36
CA VAL A 57 -6.52 7.07 -6.82
C VAL A 57 -6.52 7.48 -8.28
N ALA A 58 -7.16 6.68 -9.13
CA ALA A 58 -7.32 7.00 -10.54
C ALA A 58 -8.18 8.26 -10.69
N LYS A 59 -7.68 9.24 -11.44
CA LYS A 59 -8.45 10.43 -11.87
C LYS A 59 -9.09 10.23 -13.24
N ASP A 60 -8.48 9.37 -14.05
CA ASP A 60 -8.92 9.02 -15.39
C ASP A 60 -9.74 7.71 -15.32
N PRO A 61 -10.95 7.66 -15.90
CA PRO A 61 -11.79 6.46 -15.88
C PRO A 61 -11.21 5.28 -16.66
N GLU A 62 -10.25 5.48 -17.56
CA GLU A 62 -9.57 4.39 -18.28
C GLU A 62 -8.47 3.72 -17.44
N ILE A 63 -8.06 4.37 -16.35
CA ILE A 63 -7.09 3.88 -15.37
C ILE A 63 -7.83 3.20 -14.22
N GLU A 64 -7.44 1.95 -13.93
CA GLU A 64 -7.96 1.20 -12.80
C GLU A 64 -6.85 1.04 -11.77
N VAL A 65 -7.12 1.41 -10.51
CA VAL A 65 -6.24 1.10 -9.37
C VAL A 65 -7.00 0.18 -8.42
N SER A 66 -6.40 -0.97 -8.09
CA SER A 66 -7.01 -1.94 -7.19
C SER A 66 -5.97 -2.61 -6.29
N LEU A 67 -6.39 -2.99 -5.08
CA LEU A 67 -5.62 -3.89 -4.22
C LEU A 67 -5.72 -5.32 -4.79
N GLU A 68 -4.58 -5.98 -4.93
CA GLU A 68 -4.49 -7.34 -5.46
C GLU A 68 -4.23 -8.36 -4.36
N LYS A 69 -3.35 -8.04 -3.40
CA LYS A 69 -2.99 -8.92 -2.28
C LYS A 69 -2.73 -8.11 -1.03
N VAL A 70 -3.13 -8.63 0.12
CA VAL A 70 -2.80 -8.06 1.43
C VAL A 70 -2.51 -9.19 2.39
N SER A 71 -1.43 -9.08 3.17
CA SER A 71 -1.07 -10.10 4.17
C SER A 71 -1.95 -10.01 5.42
N ILE A 72 -2.45 -8.81 5.74
CA ILE A 72 -3.38 -8.54 6.83
C ILE A 72 -4.41 -7.55 6.30
N GLU A 73 -5.67 -7.95 6.21
CA GLU A 73 -6.74 -7.10 5.68
C GLU A 73 -6.86 -5.80 6.48
N PRO A 74 -6.92 -4.62 5.82
CA PRO A 74 -7.25 -3.37 6.48
C PRO A 74 -8.67 -3.40 7.02
N VAL A 75 -8.88 -2.73 8.15
CA VAL A 75 -10.21 -2.56 8.75
C VAL A 75 -11.07 -1.57 7.97
N GLU A 76 -10.45 -0.71 7.15
CA GLU A 76 -11.14 0.24 6.29
C GLU A 76 -10.33 0.46 5.01
N THR A 77 -11.02 0.41 3.87
CA THR A 77 -10.52 0.86 2.58
C THR A 77 -11.49 1.90 2.01
N ASN A 78 -11.00 3.11 1.76
CA ASN A 78 -11.83 4.18 1.22
C ASN A 78 -10.99 5.16 0.41
N MET A 79 -11.36 5.43 -0.84
CA MET A 79 -10.69 6.41 -1.71
C MET A 79 -9.15 6.27 -1.70
N GLY A 80 -8.64 5.04 -1.84
CA GLY A 80 -7.20 4.75 -1.84
C GLY A 80 -6.53 4.76 -0.46
N ILE A 81 -7.25 5.08 0.62
CA ILE A 81 -6.77 4.99 2.00
C ILE A 81 -6.89 3.54 2.48
N LEU A 82 -5.83 3.04 3.11
CA LEU A 82 -5.75 1.75 3.79
C LEU A 82 -5.52 1.99 5.27
N LYS A 83 -6.38 1.44 6.13
CA LYS A 83 -6.31 1.62 7.58
C LYS A 83 -6.21 0.27 8.29
N TRP A 84 -5.25 0.15 9.20
CA TRP A 84 -5.11 -0.99 10.10
C TRP A 84 -5.19 -0.53 11.55
N LYS A 85 -5.69 -1.41 12.43
CA LYS A 85 -5.66 -1.22 13.88
C LYS A 85 -4.90 -2.39 14.50
N PHE A 86 -3.85 -2.09 15.24
CA PHE A 86 -3.02 -3.09 15.89
C PHE A 86 -2.86 -2.80 17.37
N GLU A 87 -2.99 -3.84 18.19
CA GLU A 87 -2.31 -3.86 19.47
C GLU A 87 -0.84 -4.22 19.22
N ILE A 88 0.08 -3.36 19.66
CA ILE A 88 1.52 -3.51 19.48
C ILE A 88 2.18 -3.44 20.86
N LYS A 89 2.81 -4.54 21.28
CA LYS A 89 3.52 -4.65 22.56
C LYS A 89 4.82 -3.82 22.56
N PRO A 90 5.43 -3.55 23.72
CA PRO A 90 6.73 -2.88 23.80
C PRO A 90 7.78 -3.57 22.93
N GLU A 91 8.53 -2.80 22.15
CA GLU A 91 9.56 -3.26 21.20
C GLU A 91 9.05 -4.22 20.11
N GLU A 92 7.73 -4.45 20.01
CA GLU A 92 7.16 -5.33 19.00
C GLU A 92 7.18 -4.64 17.63
N LYS A 93 7.57 -5.44 16.63
CA LYS A 93 7.51 -5.10 15.23
C LYS A 93 6.33 -5.81 14.56
N LYS A 94 5.41 -5.04 13.98
CA LYS A 94 4.34 -5.53 13.08
C LYS A 94 4.71 -5.24 11.64
N GLU A 95 4.44 -6.20 10.75
CA GLU A 95 4.62 -6.03 9.31
C GLU A 95 3.32 -6.33 8.55
N VAL A 96 3.00 -5.48 7.58
CA VAL A 96 1.93 -5.69 6.60
C VAL A 96 2.56 -5.60 5.22
N GLU A 97 2.34 -6.60 4.38
CA GLU A 97 2.69 -6.54 2.97
C GLU A 97 1.41 -6.42 2.14
N TYR A 98 1.38 -5.46 1.23
CA TYR A 98 0.25 -5.26 0.34
C TYR A 98 0.72 -4.98 -1.08
N THR A 99 -0.06 -5.46 -2.05
CA THR A 99 0.16 -5.24 -3.48
C THR A 99 -1.02 -4.49 -4.04
N PHE A 100 -0.76 -3.38 -4.75
CA PHE A 100 -1.76 -2.77 -5.62
C PHE A 100 -1.28 -2.82 -7.08
N ILE A 101 -2.26 -2.82 -7.98
CA ILE A 101 -2.04 -2.81 -9.42
C ILE A 101 -2.67 -1.55 -10.02
N VAL A 102 -1.93 -0.91 -10.90
CA VAL A 102 -2.41 0.17 -11.76
C VAL A 102 -2.52 -0.39 -13.17
N LYS A 103 -3.73 -0.52 -13.70
CA LYS A 103 -3.97 -0.93 -15.10
C LYS A 103 -4.36 0.29 -15.93
N PHE A 104 -3.85 0.37 -17.15
CA PHE A 104 -4.06 1.51 -18.03
C PHE A 104 -4.03 1.10 -19.51
N PRO A 105 -4.55 1.93 -20.43
CA PRO A 105 -4.45 1.66 -21.86
C PRO A 105 -2.98 1.57 -22.31
N PRO A 106 -2.60 0.63 -23.19
CA PRO A 106 -1.20 0.41 -23.56
C PRO A 106 -0.48 1.60 -24.20
N ASP A 107 -1.23 2.56 -24.74
CA ASP A 107 -0.71 3.75 -25.42
C ASP A 107 -0.54 4.96 -24.48
N TYR A 108 -0.88 4.80 -23.20
CA TYR A 108 -0.74 5.86 -22.20
C TYR A 108 0.69 5.89 -21.66
N GLU A 109 1.24 7.10 -21.54
CA GLU A 109 2.42 7.36 -20.72
C GLU A 109 1.97 7.71 -19.29
N ILE A 110 2.25 6.81 -18.35
CA ILE A 110 1.97 7.04 -16.94
C ILE A 110 3.22 7.60 -16.26
N ALA A 111 3.13 8.82 -15.76
CA ALA A 111 4.15 9.48 -14.96
C ALA A 111 3.69 9.66 -13.50
N ASN A 112 4.64 9.87 -12.59
CA ASN A 112 4.39 10.20 -11.18
C ASN A 112 3.63 9.13 -10.36
N LEU A 113 3.95 7.86 -10.59
CA LEU A 113 3.58 6.79 -9.66
C LEU A 113 4.55 6.78 -8.46
N PRO A 114 4.08 6.36 -7.27
CA PRO A 114 4.81 6.43 -6.01
C PRO A 114 6.02 5.47 -5.89
#